data_AF-A0A5C9AEL1-F1
#
_entry.id   AF-A0A5C9AEL1-F1
#
_cell.length_a   1.000
_cell.length_b   1.000
_cell.length_c   1.000
_cell.angle_alpha   90.00
_cell.angle_beta   90.00
_cell.angle_gamma   90.00
#
_symmetry.space_group_name_H-M   'P 1'
#
loop_
_entity.id
_entity.type
_entity.pdbx_description
1 polymer ?
#
loop_
_entity_poly.entity_id
_entity_poly.type
_entity_poly.pdbx_seq_one_letter_code
_entity_poly.pdbx_strand_id
1 'polypeptide(L)'
;VVLTASLSAINSDVFGVGRMLHGMAEQGSAPKIFSKTSRRGIPWVTVLVMTTALLFAVYLNYIMPENVFLVIASLATFATVWVWIMILLSQIAFRRRLPPEEVKALKFKVPGGVATTIGGLIFLLFIIGLIGYHPDTRISLYVGFAWIVVLLIGWMFKRRHDRQLAENQ
;
A
#
# COMPACT_ATOMS: atom_id res chain seq x y z
N VAL A 1 -11.14 -15.53 -21.61
CA VAL A 1 -10.14 -15.76 -20.54
C VAL A 1 -9.63 -14.46 -19.94
N VAL A 2 -9.08 -13.51 -20.72
CA VAL A 2 -8.54 -12.25 -20.16
C VAL A 2 -9.61 -11.41 -19.44
N LEU A 3 -10.74 -11.11 -20.11
CA LEU A 3 -11.82 -10.32 -19.50
C LEU A 3 -12.36 -10.92 -18.19
N THR A 4 -12.58 -12.24 -18.18
CA THR A 4 -13.06 -12.97 -17.00
C THR A 4 -12.03 -12.97 -15.87
N ALA A 5 -10.74 -13.09 -16.19
CA ALA A 5 -9.66 -13.00 -15.19
C ALA A 5 -9.57 -11.59 -14.61
N SER A 6 -9.62 -10.55 -15.45
CA SER A 6 -9.59 -9.15 -15.02
C SER A 6 -10.77 -8.80 -14.11
N LEU A 7 -11.99 -9.22 -14.46
CA LEU A 7 -13.18 -8.99 -13.62
C LEU A 7 -13.07 -9.70 -12.27
N SER A 8 -12.53 -10.92 -12.26
CA SER A 8 -12.30 -11.68 -11.01
C SER A 8 -11.26 -11.02 -10.11
N ALA A 9 -10.16 -10.52 -10.70
CA ALA A 9 -9.12 -9.79 -9.98
C ALA A 9 -9.68 -8.50 -9.36
N ILE A 10 -10.38 -7.67 -10.16
CA ILE A 10 -11.01 -6.43 -9.67
C ILE A 10 -11.97 -6.72 -8.52
N ASN A 11 -12.80 -7.76 -8.65
CA ASN A 11 -13.72 -8.13 -7.58
C ASN A 11 -12.96 -8.49 -6.29
N SER A 12 -11.92 -9.32 -6.39
CA SER A 12 -11.10 -9.74 -5.25
C SER A 12 -10.37 -8.56 -4.59
N ASP A 13 -9.84 -7.63 -5.39
CA ASP A 13 -9.11 -6.46 -4.90
C ASP A 13 -10.05 -5.49 -4.17
N VAL A 14 -11.23 -5.21 -4.72
CA VAL A 14 -12.22 -4.33 -4.07
C VAL A 14 -12.66 -4.90 -2.72
N PHE A 15 -12.94 -6.21 -2.64
CA PHE A 15 -13.30 -6.85 -1.38
C PHE A 15 -12.12 -6.94 -0.40
N GLY A 16 -10.91 -7.18 -0.90
CA GLY A 16 -9.67 -7.23 -0.11
C GLY A 16 -9.37 -5.88 0.54
N VAL A 17 -9.27 -4.83 -0.27
CA VAL A 17 -9.02 -3.46 0.19
C VAL A 17 -10.16 -2.99 1.11
N GLY A 18 -11.41 -3.33 0.78
CA GLY A 18 -12.58 -3.05 1.62
C GLY A 18 -12.40 -3.50 3.06
N ARG A 19 -12.05 -4.78 3.26
CA ARG A 19 -11.87 -5.37 4.60
C ARG A 19 -10.61 -4.87 5.30
N MET A 20 -9.51 -4.69 4.58
CA MET A 20 -8.28 -4.13 5.15
C MET A 20 -8.51 -2.72 5.67
N LEU A 21 -9.14 -1.85 4.86
CA LEU A 21 -9.37 -0.46 5.23
C LEU A 21 -10.41 -0.33 6.35
N HIS A 22 -11.42 -1.21 6.36
CA HIS A 22 -12.37 -1.32 7.45
C HIS A 22 -11.68 -1.69 8.77
N GLY A 23 -10.85 -2.73 8.80
CA GLY A 23 -10.09 -3.13 10.00
C GLY A 23 -9.10 -2.04 10.45
N MET A 24 -8.46 -1.34 9.51
CA MET A 24 -7.63 -0.18 9.85
C MET A 24 -8.45 0.95 10.47
N ALA A 25 -9.68 1.19 10.02
CA ALA A 25 -10.55 2.23 10.59
C ALA A 25 -11.04 1.86 12.00
N GLU A 26 -11.33 0.58 12.25
CA GLU A 26 -11.66 0.07 13.60
C GLU A 26 -10.50 0.23 14.58
N GLN A 27 -9.26 0.02 14.12
CA GLN A 27 -8.04 0.28 14.90
C GLN A 27 -7.66 1.77 14.96
N GLY A 28 -8.50 2.66 14.43
CA GLY A 28 -8.27 4.11 14.37
C GLY A 28 -7.15 4.54 13.41
N SER A 29 -6.56 3.64 12.62
CA SER A 29 -5.47 3.88 11.66
C SER A 29 -5.92 4.36 10.29
N ALA A 30 -7.20 4.27 9.98
CA ALA A 30 -7.82 4.89 8.80
C ALA A 30 -9.00 5.80 9.22
N PRO A 31 -9.44 6.73 8.37
CA PRO A 31 -10.59 7.59 8.67
C PRO A 31 -11.84 6.79 9.06
N LYS A 32 -12.55 7.24 10.10
CA LYS A 32 -13.75 6.56 10.64
C LYS A 32 -14.84 6.30 9.60
N ILE A 33 -14.88 7.04 8.49
CA ILE A 33 -15.84 6.78 7.41
C ILE A 33 -15.70 5.37 6.82
N PHE A 34 -14.49 4.82 6.80
CA PHE A 34 -14.22 3.46 6.29
C PHE A 34 -14.62 2.35 7.27
N SER A 35 -14.99 2.68 8.52
CA SER A 35 -15.58 1.70 9.44
C SER A 35 -17.07 1.44 9.14
N LYS A 36 -17.69 2.15 8.19
CA LYS A 36 -19.11 1.96 7.86
C LYS A 36 -19.32 0.74 6.95
N THR A 37 -20.25 -0.11 7.34
CA THR A 37 -20.68 -1.29 6.57
C THR A 37 -22.17 -1.19 6.18
N SER A 38 -22.54 -1.88 5.11
CA SER A 38 -23.95 -2.04 4.72
C SER A 38 -24.65 -3.07 5.61
N ARG A 39 -25.98 -3.21 5.48
CA ARG A 39 -26.76 -4.25 6.20
C ARG A 39 -26.24 -5.68 5.99
N ARG A 40 -25.50 -5.92 4.91
CA ARG A 40 -24.90 -7.24 4.58
C ARG A 40 -23.43 -7.35 5.00
N GLY A 41 -22.91 -6.41 5.80
CA GLY A 41 -21.52 -6.40 6.26
C GLY A 41 -20.50 -5.94 5.22
N ILE A 42 -20.93 -5.32 4.12
CA ILE A 42 -20.03 -4.90 3.03
C ILE A 42 -19.51 -3.48 3.30
N PRO A 43 -18.19 -3.21 3.30
CA PRO A 43 -17.61 -1.87 3.42
C PRO A 43 -17.92 -0.96 2.21
N TRP A 44 -19.15 -0.47 2.14
CA TRP A 44 -19.69 0.20 0.95
C TRP A 44 -18.96 1.49 0.57
N VAL A 45 -18.37 2.19 1.54
CA VAL A 45 -17.57 3.40 1.30
C VAL A 45 -16.34 3.06 0.46
N THR A 46 -15.64 1.97 0.78
CA THR A 46 -14.49 1.53 -0.01
C THR A 46 -14.89 1.09 -1.41
N VAL A 47 -16.04 0.40 -1.54
CA VAL A 47 -16.59 0.04 -2.86
C VAL A 47 -16.83 1.29 -3.70
N LEU A 48 -17.49 2.32 -3.14
CA LEU A 48 -17.77 3.57 -3.83
C LEU A 48 -16.49 4.27 -4.29
N VAL A 49 -15.48 4.35 -3.42
CA VAL A 49 -14.18 4.96 -3.74
C VAL A 49 -13.47 4.19 -4.87
N MET A 50 -13.45 2.86 -4.81
CA MET A 50 -12.82 2.03 -5.84
C MET A 50 -13.56 2.12 -7.18
N THR A 51 -14.89 2.09 -7.18
CA THR A 51 -15.68 2.27 -8.40
C THR A 51 -15.44 3.65 -9.02
N THR A 52 -15.38 4.70 -8.20
CA THR A 52 -15.07 6.06 -8.67
C THR A 52 -13.66 6.14 -9.27
N ALA A 53 -12.67 5.51 -8.64
CA ALA A 53 -11.31 5.44 -9.17
C ALA A 53 -11.24 4.68 -10.51
N LEU A 54 -12.00 3.58 -10.66
CA LEU A 54 -12.10 2.86 -11.94
C LEU A 54 -12.75 3.73 -13.03
N LEU A 55 -13.83 4.43 -12.72
CA LEU A 55 -14.47 5.37 -13.66
C LEU A 55 -13.52 6.50 -14.05
N PHE A 56 -12.73 7.01 -13.11
CA PHE A 56 -11.69 8.01 -13.40
C PHE A 56 -10.60 7.45 -14.32
N ALA A 57 -10.18 6.20 -14.14
CA ALA A 57 -9.23 5.54 -15.04
C ALA A 57 -9.81 5.37 -16.46
N VAL A 58 -11.09 5.00 -16.58
CA VAL A 58 -11.80 4.93 -17.89
C VAL A 58 -11.86 6.31 -18.55
N TYR A 59 -12.15 7.35 -17.78
CA TYR A 59 -12.15 8.73 -18.27
C TYR A 59 -10.76 9.17 -18.74
N LEU A 60 -9.71 8.85 -17.98
CA LEU A 60 -8.32 9.15 -18.36
C LEU A 60 -7.92 8.43 -19.65
N ASN A 61 -8.44 7.21 -19.86
CA ASN A 61 -8.23 6.45 -21.10
C ASN A 61 -8.90 7.11 -22.32
N TYR A 62 -9.95 7.91 -22.13
CA TYR A 62 -10.56 8.68 -23.21
C TYR A 62 -9.72 9.90 -23.62
N ILE A 63 -9.09 10.57 -22.65
CA ILE A 63 -8.28 11.79 -22.90
C ILE A 63 -6.88 11.45 -23.41
N MET A 64 -6.26 10.39 -22.88
CA MET A 64 -4.86 10.06 -23.12
C MET A 64 -4.67 8.55 -23.40
N PRO A 65 -5.26 8.02 -24.48
CA PRO A 65 -5.30 6.57 -24.74
C PRO A 65 -3.91 5.95 -24.91
N GLU A 66 -2.94 6.68 -25.46
CA GLU A 66 -1.59 6.13 -25.73
C GLU A 66 -0.75 5.97 -24.46
N ASN A 67 -0.86 6.88 -23.50
CA ASN A 67 0.01 6.90 -22.32
C ASN A 67 -0.67 6.42 -21.03
N VAL A 68 -2.01 6.34 -20.99
CA VAL A 68 -2.77 5.96 -19.78
C VAL A 68 -2.31 4.61 -19.20
N PHE A 69 -2.06 3.63 -20.06
CA PHE A 69 -1.59 2.32 -19.64
C PHE A 69 -0.22 2.42 -18.96
N LEU A 70 0.73 3.14 -19.59
CA LEU A 70 2.08 3.33 -19.04
C LEU A 70 2.02 4.07 -17.70
N VAL A 71 1.21 5.13 -17.59
CA VAL A 71 1.05 5.90 -16.36
C VAL A 71 0.46 5.05 -15.23
N ILE A 72 -0.63 4.31 -15.48
CA ILE A 72 -1.26 3.45 -14.46
C ILE A 72 -0.32 2.29 -14.09
N ALA A 73 0.31 1.64 -15.06
CA ALA A 73 1.23 0.53 -14.83
C ALA A 73 2.49 0.96 -14.06
N SER A 74 3.03 2.15 -14.35
CA SER A 74 4.17 2.69 -13.60
C SER A 74 3.80 3.06 -12.17
N LEU A 75 2.62 3.65 -11.94
CA LEU A 75 2.09 3.92 -10.59
C LEU A 75 1.88 2.62 -9.80
N ALA A 76 1.29 1.59 -10.42
CA ALA A 76 1.09 0.29 -9.79
C ALA A 76 2.43 -0.39 -9.46
N THR A 77 3.40 -0.31 -10.38
CA THR A 77 4.77 -0.79 -10.17
C THR A 77 5.42 -0.09 -8.98
N PHE A 78 5.36 1.25 -8.92
CA PHE A 78 5.88 2.02 -7.80
C PHE A 78 5.23 1.59 -6.47
N ALA A 79 3.90 1.54 -6.42
CA ALA A 79 3.16 1.13 -5.22
C ALA A 79 3.55 -0.28 -4.77
N THR A 80 3.72 -1.21 -5.72
CA THR A 80 4.16 -2.58 -5.44
C THR A 80 5.56 -2.60 -4.84
N VAL A 81 6.53 -1.94 -5.49
CA VAL A 81 7.91 -1.84 -4.98
C VAL A 81 7.94 -1.23 -3.59
N TRP A 82 7.14 -0.18 -3.36
CA TRP A 82 7.02 0.46 -2.04
C TRP A 82 6.48 -0.50 -0.97
N VAL A 83 5.42 -1.25 -1.27
CA VAL A 83 4.87 -2.27 -0.37
C VAL A 83 5.95 -3.29 0.00
N TRP A 84 6.71 -3.80 -0.98
CA TRP A 84 7.78 -4.75 -0.73
C TRP A 84 8.91 -4.17 0.12
N ILE A 85 9.32 -2.92 -0.11
CA ILE A 85 10.27 -2.21 0.74
C ILE A 85 9.76 -2.18 2.19
N MET A 86 8.49 -1.80 2.40
CA MET A 86 7.89 -1.75 3.73
C MET A 86 7.80 -3.12 4.41
N ILE A 87 7.53 -4.20 3.65
CA ILE A 87 7.54 -5.57 4.16
C ILE A 87 8.96 -5.94 4.63
N LEU A 88 9.99 -5.70 3.82
CA LEU A 88 11.37 -6.02 4.19
C LEU A 88 11.86 -5.18 5.38
N LEU A 89 11.54 -3.89 5.43
CA LEU A 89 11.85 -3.03 6.57
C LEU A 89 11.15 -3.50 7.84
N SER A 90 9.87 -3.88 7.75
CA SER A 90 9.11 -4.44 8.87
C SER A 90 9.72 -5.76 9.35
N GLN A 91 10.20 -6.59 8.42
CA GLN A 91 10.88 -7.84 8.75
C GLN A 91 12.21 -7.59 9.49
N ILE A 92 13.01 -6.62 9.04
CA ILE A 92 14.26 -6.22 9.72
C ILE A 92 13.94 -5.68 11.12
N ALA A 93 12.95 -4.78 11.23
CA ALA A 93 12.54 -4.20 12.50
C ALA A 93 12.00 -5.26 13.48
N PHE A 94 11.20 -6.20 12.98
CA PHE A 94 10.71 -7.36 13.75
C PHE A 94 11.87 -8.18 14.30
N ARG A 95 12.84 -8.57 13.45
CA ARG A 95 14.01 -9.33 13.90
C ARG A 95 14.91 -8.58 14.87
N ARG A 96 15.02 -7.24 14.75
CA ARG A 96 15.78 -6.40 15.68
C ARG A 96 15.12 -6.28 17.05
N ARG A 97 13.80 -6.44 17.15
CA ARG A 97 13.05 -6.35 18.41
C ARG A 97 12.93 -7.67 19.14
N LEU A 98 13.15 -8.80 18.46
CA LEU A 98 13.09 -10.12 19.09
C LEU A 98 14.38 -10.43 19.89
N PRO A 99 14.27 -10.97 21.12
CA PRO A 99 15.39 -11.54 21.84
C PRO A 99 16.05 -12.70 21.05
N PRO A 100 17.36 -12.93 21.18
CA PRO A 100 18.07 -14.00 20.47
C PRO A 100 17.47 -15.40 20.68
N GLU A 101 16.85 -15.64 21.84
CA GLU A 101 16.19 -16.90 22.19
C GLU A 101 14.88 -17.10 21.41
N GLU A 102 14.05 -16.07 21.29
CA GLU A 102 12.83 -16.11 20.48
C GLU A 102 13.13 -16.20 18.98
N VAL A 103 14.24 -15.60 18.53
CA VAL A 103 14.70 -15.75 17.14
C VAL A 103 15.04 -17.21 16.82
N LYS A 104 15.59 -17.95 17.78
CA LYS A 104 15.89 -19.39 17.61
C LYS A 104 14.61 -20.24 17.59
N ALA A 105 13.58 -19.82 18.33
CA ALA A 105 12.27 -20.47 18.43
C ALA A 105 11.32 -20.22 17.24
N LEU A 106 11.67 -19.31 16.31
CA LEU A 106 10.91 -19.10 15.08
C LEU A 106 10.78 -20.40 14.27
N LYS A 107 9.53 -20.87 14.12
CA LYS A 107 9.19 -22.08 13.34
C LYS A 107 9.55 -21.95 11.86
N PHE A 108 9.49 -20.74 11.31
CA PHE A 108 9.79 -20.47 9.90
C PHE A 108 10.96 -19.49 9.79
N LYS A 109 12.14 -20.03 9.46
CA LYS A 109 13.37 -19.25 9.29
C LYS A 109 13.55 -18.94 7.81
N VAL A 110 13.67 -17.65 7.49
CA VAL A 110 14.01 -17.21 6.13
C VAL A 110 15.43 -17.67 5.78
N PRO A 111 15.64 -18.37 4.66
CA PRO A 111 16.97 -18.80 4.23
C PRO A 111 17.87 -17.58 4.00
N GLY A 112 19.03 -17.57 4.66
CA GLY A 112 19.97 -16.44 4.65
C GLY A 112 19.60 -15.26 5.56
N GLY A 113 18.50 -15.35 6.32
CA GLY A 113 18.17 -14.42 7.40
C GLY A 113 18.09 -12.95 6.96
N VAL A 114 18.70 -12.06 7.75
CA VAL A 114 18.68 -10.60 7.49
C VAL A 114 19.49 -10.24 6.24
N ALA A 115 20.51 -11.02 5.87
CA ALA A 115 21.33 -10.74 4.69
C ALA A 115 20.51 -10.82 3.39
N THR A 116 19.67 -11.85 3.24
CA THR A 116 18.74 -11.98 2.11
C THR A 116 17.74 -10.81 2.06
N THR A 117 17.21 -10.41 3.22
CA THR A 117 16.30 -9.26 3.32
C THR A 117 16.98 -7.96 2.91
N ILE A 118 18.24 -7.74 3.30
CA ILE A 118 19.02 -6.56 2.88
C ILE A 118 19.33 -6.61 1.38
N GLY A 119 19.71 -7.77 0.83
CA GLY A 119 19.92 -7.94 -0.60
C GLY A 119 18.68 -7.60 -1.42
N GLY A 120 17.51 -8.09 -0.99
CA GLY A 120 16.22 -7.73 -1.59
C GLY A 120 15.92 -6.23 -1.48
N LEU A 121 16.22 -5.61 -0.33
CA LEU A 121 16.01 -4.18 -0.14
C LEU A 121 16.89 -3.34 -1.08
N ILE A 122 18.17 -3.69 -1.22
CA ILE A 122 19.10 -3.04 -2.15
C ILE A 122 18.58 -3.18 -3.59
N PHE A 123 18.11 -4.36 -3.97
CA PHE A 123 17.53 -4.59 -5.29
C PHE A 123 16.29 -3.74 -5.56
N LEU A 124 15.38 -3.60 -4.58
CA LEU A 124 14.20 -2.74 -4.72
C LEU A 124 14.59 -1.24 -4.80
N LEU A 125 15.60 -0.80 -4.04
CA LEU A 125 16.13 0.56 -4.16
C LEU A 125 16.74 0.81 -5.54
N PHE A 126 17.42 -0.18 -6.11
CA PHE A 126 17.90 -0.14 -7.48
C PHE A 126 16.74 0.02 -8.49
N ILE A 127 15.63 -0.72 -8.31
CA ILE A 127 14.43 -0.55 -9.16
C ILE A 127 13.87 0.88 -9.04
N ILE A 128 13.77 1.46 -7.84
CA ILE A 128 13.36 2.86 -7.66
C ILE A 128 14.31 3.80 -8.43
N GLY A 129 15.61 3.54 -8.40
CA GLY A 129 16.61 4.26 -9.21
C GLY A 129 16.35 4.16 -10.71
N LEU A 130 16.01 2.97 -11.23
CA LEU A 130 15.66 2.77 -12.64
C LEU A 130 14.39 3.52 -13.04
N ILE A 131 13.34 3.49 -12.20
CA ILE A 131 12.11 4.28 -12.44
C ILE A 131 12.45 5.77 -12.51
N GLY A 132 13.40 6.24 -11.70
CA GLY A 132 13.85 7.63 -11.74
C GLY A 132 14.69 7.97 -12.96
N TYR A 133 15.45 7.00 -13.47
CA TYR A 133 16.27 7.19 -14.66
C TYR A 133 15.40 7.36 -15.92
N HIS A 134 14.37 6.53 -16.09
CA HIS A 134 13.52 6.55 -17.28
C HIS A 134 12.49 7.69 -17.27
N PRO A 135 12.48 8.58 -18.30
CA PRO A 135 11.57 9.73 -18.33
C PRO A 135 10.09 9.35 -18.25
N ASP A 136 9.68 8.28 -18.93
CA ASP A 136 8.27 7.89 -19.05
C ASP A 136 7.69 7.38 -17.72
N THR A 137 8.52 6.77 -16.87
CA THR A 137 8.09 6.20 -15.58
C THR A 137 8.39 7.12 -14.41
N ARG A 138 9.23 8.16 -14.58
CA ARG A 138 9.60 9.12 -13.53
C ARG A 138 8.39 9.82 -12.91
N ILE A 139 7.33 10.03 -13.68
CA ILE A 139 6.06 10.59 -13.18
C ILE A 139 5.52 9.78 -11.99
N SER A 140 5.64 8.45 -12.04
CA SER A 140 5.18 7.59 -10.96
C SER A 140 5.92 7.82 -9.63
N LEU A 141 7.21 8.20 -9.68
CA LEU A 141 7.95 8.58 -8.47
C LEU A 141 7.41 9.87 -7.87
N TYR A 142 7.21 10.92 -8.67
CA TYR A 142 6.73 12.20 -8.13
C TYR A 142 5.36 12.05 -7.47
N VAL A 143 4.44 11.41 -8.16
CA VAL A 143 3.08 11.15 -7.63
C VAL A 143 3.15 10.22 -6.41
N GLY A 144 3.97 9.18 -6.46
CA GLY A 144 4.17 8.24 -5.38
C GLY A 144 4.77 8.87 -4.12
N PHE A 145 5.80 9.69 -4.27
CA PHE A 145 6.39 10.45 -3.16
C PHE A 145 5.41 11.48 -2.59
N ALA A 146 4.69 12.21 -3.44
CA ALA A 146 3.64 13.12 -2.99
C ALA A 146 2.58 12.39 -2.15
N TRP A 147 2.16 11.20 -2.60
CA TRP A 147 1.23 10.35 -1.85
C TRP A 147 1.79 9.90 -0.50
N ILE A 148 3.06 9.47 -0.44
CA ILE A 148 3.73 9.10 0.83
C ILE A 148 3.76 10.31 1.78
N VAL A 149 4.07 11.51 1.29
CA VAL A 149 4.05 12.73 2.10
C VAL A 149 2.66 12.99 2.68
N VAL A 150 1.60 12.85 1.88
CA VAL A 150 0.22 12.97 2.38
C VAL A 150 -0.07 11.96 3.49
N LEU A 151 0.34 10.70 3.32
CA LEU A 151 0.16 9.67 4.35
C LEU A 151 0.95 9.99 5.63
N LEU A 152 2.18 10.47 5.51
CA LEU A 152 3.01 10.88 6.65
C LEU A 152 2.39 12.07 7.40
N ILE A 153 1.85 13.05 6.67
CA ILE A 153 1.11 14.17 7.26
C ILE A 153 -0.11 13.67 8.02
N GLY A 154 -0.91 12.79 7.40
CA GLY A 154 -2.07 12.16 8.06
C GLY A 154 -1.67 11.41 9.34
N TRP A 155 -0.57 10.66 9.29
CA TRP A 155 -0.04 9.94 10.45
C TRP A 155 0.43 10.90 11.55
N MET A 156 1.08 12.02 11.22
CA MET A 156 1.48 13.03 12.20
C MET A 156 0.26 13.65 12.90
N PHE A 157 -0.80 13.99 12.16
CA PHE A 157 -2.03 14.52 12.75
C PHE A 157 -2.68 13.52 13.69
N LYS A 158 -2.77 12.24 13.27
CA LYS A 158 -3.29 11.17 14.12
C LYS A 158 -2.45 11.05 15.40
N ARG A 159 -1.13 10.94 15.28
CA ARG A 159 -0.22 10.76 16.43
C ARG A 159 -0.30 11.94 17.41
N ARG A 160 -0.47 13.17 16.91
CA ARG A 160 -0.68 14.35 17.77
C ARG A 160 -2.01 14.28 18.52
N HIS A 161 -3.08 13.89 17.84
CA HIS A 161 -4.40 13.75 18.47
C HIS A 161 -4.42 12.64 19.53
N ASP A 162 -3.82 11.48 19.23
CA ASP A 162 -3.71 10.37 20.18
C ASP A 162 -2.91 10.76 21.44
N ARG A 163 -1.83 11.55 21.25
CA ARG A 163 -1.01 12.05 22.37
C ARG A 163 -1.78 13.06 23.24
N GLN A 164 -2.53 13.98 22.63
CA GLN A 164 -3.35 14.94 23.37
C GLN A 164 -4.47 14.28 24.18
N LEU A 165 -5.06 13.19 23.66
CA LEU A 165 -6.05 12.41 24.40
C LEU A 165 -5.42 11.73 25.63
N ALA A 166 -4.21 11.19 25.50
CA ALA A 166 -3.48 10.57 26.61
C ALA A 166 -3.00 11.58 27.68
N GLU A 167 -2.75 12.84 27.30
CA GLU A 167 -2.35 13.91 28.24
C GLU A 167 -3.55 14.52 29.01
N ASN A 168 -4.79 14.33 28.51
CA ASN A 168 -6.02 14.83 29.12
C ASN A 168 -6.77 13.79 29.98
N GLN A 169 -6.21 12.58 30.15
CA GLN A 169 -6.73 11.50 31.00
C GLN A 169 -5.86 11.34 32.24
#